data_AF-A0A1A3FUT6-F1
#
_entry.id   AF-A0A1A3FUT6-F1
#
_cell.length_a   1.000
_cell.length_b   1.000
_cell.length_c   1.000
_cell.angle_alpha   90.00
_cell.angle_beta   90.00
_cell.angle_gamma   90.00
#
_symmetry.space_group_name_H-M   'P 1'
#
loop_
_entity.id
_entity.type
_entity.pdbx_description
1 polymer ?
#
loop_
_entity_poly.entity_id
_entity_poly.type
_entity_poly.pdbx_seq_one_letter_code
_entity_poly.pdbx_strand_id
1 'polypeptide(L)'
;QKALNYEGDDVITIFKGLQLDIGAPPQFMDFRYTVHDRWHGEFQLDHCGALLDVEPMGEQYVFGMCHTIEDPTFDATAIATNPRAQVRPIHRPPRTPADRHPHCAWTVIIDESYPEAQSIPALDIVSRTRAATWELDAIDRSDEGQADYSGPLLSDFDFAAFSHSALVRMADEVCLQMHLLYLSFAIAVRARAASEEEAVGVCTRGLIGIAGVAAERIHRALKLPGGIEGVLRVLELHPLLNPADYVVAETESNRLHVRPSPAHDDAAWISLCSPESVQPLQAIVTAVEPHLAVRVSGTATDWTAELIETDTPAEELPEVSVVRVSGGSTFQFEPRRSLPLTVL
;
A
#
# COMPACT_ATOMS: atom_id res chain seq x y z
N GLN A 1 -6.62 -6.06 12.25
CA GLN A 1 -7.45 -6.16 13.48
C GLN A 1 -7.08 -7.37 14.33
N LYS A 2 -7.34 -8.60 13.86
CA LYS A 2 -7.03 -9.87 14.55
C LYS A 2 -5.60 -9.99 15.08
N ALA A 3 -4.61 -9.84 14.19
CA ALA A 3 -3.20 -10.06 14.54
C ALA A 3 -2.72 -9.17 15.69
N LEU A 4 -3.21 -7.93 15.76
CA LEU A 4 -2.85 -6.96 16.79
C LEU A 4 -3.92 -6.82 17.88
N ASN A 5 -4.82 -7.79 18.00
CA ASN A 5 -5.78 -7.91 19.10
C ASN A 5 -6.59 -6.61 19.40
N TYR A 6 -7.07 -5.93 18.36
CA TYR A 6 -7.93 -4.74 18.50
C TYR A 6 -9.30 -4.91 17.82
N GLU A 7 -9.76 -6.14 17.64
CA GLU A 7 -11.07 -6.42 17.04
C GLU A 7 -12.22 -5.77 17.83
N GLY A 8 -13.21 -5.28 17.10
CA GLY A 8 -14.38 -4.59 17.62
C GLY A 8 -15.31 -4.19 16.49
N ASP A 9 -16.37 -3.47 16.83
CA ASP A 9 -17.41 -3.02 15.91
C ASP A 9 -17.66 -1.50 16.01
N ASP A 10 -16.74 -0.75 16.62
CA ASP A 10 -16.89 0.65 17.01
C ASP A 10 -16.00 1.61 16.21
N VAL A 11 -16.23 2.92 16.37
CA VAL A 11 -15.41 3.96 15.70
C VAL A 11 -13.94 3.91 16.10
N ILE A 12 -13.64 3.50 17.33
CA ILE A 12 -12.26 3.35 17.81
C ILE A 12 -11.54 2.27 17.00
N THR A 13 -12.21 1.15 16.74
CA THR A 13 -11.69 0.05 15.92
C THR A 13 -11.47 0.49 14.47
N ILE A 14 -12.41 1.26 13.89
CA ILE A 14 -12.26 1.86 12.56
C ILE A 14 -11.00 2.74 12.49
N PHE A 15 -10.82 3.63 13.49
CA PHE A 15 -9.67 4.54 13.52
C PHE A 15 -8.34 3.82 13.70
N LYS A 16 -8.27 2.79 14.55
CA LYS A 16 -7.08 1.93 14.65
C LYS A 16 -6.80 1.19 13.33
N GLY A 17 -7.85 0.78 12.62
CA GLY A 17 -7.74 0.21 11.28
C GLY A 17 -7.09 1.18 10.30
N LEU A 18 -7.58 2.42 10.23
CA LEU A 18 -7.03 3.47 9.38
C LEU A 18 -5.55 3.76 9.68
N GLN A 19 -5.09 3.65 10.92
CA GLN A 19 -3.67 3.84 11.24
C GLN A 19 -2.71 2.80 10.64
N LEU A 20 -3.26 1.69 10.15
CA LEU A 20 -2.53 0.55 9.58
C LEU A 20 -2.93 0.26 8.13
N ASP A 21 -3.78 1.11 7.54
CA ASP A 21 -4.28 0.96 6.18
C ASP A 21 -3.29 1.55 5.16
N ILE A 22 -3.06 0.84 4.05
CA ILE A 22 -2.11 1.28 3.01
C ILE A 22 -2.53 2.57 2.29
N GLY A 23 -3.82 2.92 2.32
CA GLY A 23 -4.38 4.18 1.81
C GLY A 23 -4.27 5.35 2.81
N ALA A 24 -3.84 5.09 4.04
CA ALA A 24 -3.64 6.10 5.08
C ALA A 24 -2.21 6.11 5.63
N PRO A 25 -1.17 6.21 4.76
CA PRO A 25 0.22 6.21 5.20
C PRO A 25 0.48 7.31 6.26
N PRO A 26 1.13 6.95 7.39
CA PRO A 26 1.35 7.86 8.52
C PRO A 26 2.02 9.17 8.09
N GLN A 27 1.57 10.30 8.65
CA GLN A 27 2.07 11.66 8.39
C GLN A 27 1.92 12.17 6.93
N PHE A 28 1.87 11.30 5.92
CA PHE A 28 1.63 11.70 4.52
C PHE A 28 0.14 11.92 4.23
N MET A 29 -0.74 11.17 4.87
CA MET A 29 -2.18 11.50 4.90
C MET A 29 -2.60 12.17 6.22
N ASP A 30 -1.72 12.18 7.21
CA ASP A 30 -1.83 12.88 8.51
C ASP A 30 -3.24 12.91 9.12
N PHE A 31 -3.86 11.74 9.25
CA PHE A 31 -5.15 11.58 9.90
C PHE A 31 -5.07 11.97 11.39
N ARG A 32 -5.99 12.84 11.81
CA ARG A 32 -6.23 13.21 13.21
C ARG A 32 -7.62 12.78 13.60
N TYR A 33 -7.74 12.14 14.75
CA TYR A 33 -8.98 11.53 15.20
C TYR A 33 -9.54 12.26 16.42
N THR A 34 -10.87 12.40 16.45
CA THR A 34 -11.65 12.83 17.61
C THR A 34 -12.68 11.75 17.88
N VAL A 35 -12.73 11.24 19.11
CA VAL A 35 -13.70 10.23 19.54
C VAL A 35 -14.71 10.89 20.48
N HIS A 36 -15.98 10.91 20.08
CA HIS A 36 -17.06 11.44 20.91
C HIS A 36 -17.66 10.35 21.79
N ASP A 37 -17.87 9.15 21.24
CA ASP A 37 -18.25 7.95 21.97
C ASP A 37 -17.94 6.68 21.13
N ARG A 38 -18.52 5.52 21.49
CA ARG A 38 -18.31 4.24 20.79
C ARG A 38 -18.87 4.24 19.35
N TRP A 39 -19.84 5.09 19.04
CA TRP A 39 -20.58 5.07 17.78
C TRP A 39 -20.36 6.34 16.95
N HIS A 40 -19.83 7.40 17.55
CA HIS A 40 -19.61 8.69 16.92
C HIS A 40 -18.16 9.15 17.06
N GLY A 41 -17.55 9.50 15.94
CA GLY A 41 -16.23 10.11 15.89
C GLY A 41 -16.06 10.99 14.66
N GLU A 42 -14.93 11.66 14.59
CA GLU A 42 -14.51 12.48 13.46
C GLU A 42 -13.05 12.20 13.14
N PHE A 43 -12.68 12.39 11.88
CA PHE A 43 -11.29 12.54 11.51
C PHE A 43 -11.09 13.71 10.55
N GLN A 44 -9.89 14.26 10.57
CA GLN A 44 -9.44 15.27 9.61
C GLN A 44 -8.05 14.90 9.08
N LEU A 45 -7.70 15.39 7.89
CA LEU A 45 -6.37 15.22 7.32
C LEU A 45 -5.65 16.57 7.39
N ASP A 46 -4.68 16.68 8.30
CA ASP A 46 -3.87 17.91 8.43
C ASP A 46 -2.96 18.11 7.21
N HIS A 47 -2.58 17.01 6.56
CA HIS A 47 -1.86 16.94 5.30
C HIS A 47 -2.39 15.77 4.48
N CYS A 48 -2.95 16.02 3.30
CA CYS A 48 -3.36 14.97 2.35
C CYS A 48 -2.43 15.01 1.13
N GLY A 49 -1.48 14.09 1.07
CA GLY A 49 -0.52 14.02 -0.04
C GLY A 49 -1.19 13.75 -1.39
N ALA A 50 -2.22 12.91 -1.43
CA ALA A 50 -2.99 12.65 -2.65
C ALA A 50 -3.63 13.93 -3.21
N LEU A 51 -4.19 14.79 -2.36
CA LEU A 51 -4.68 16.11 -2.76
C LEU A 51 -3.55 16.98 -3.32
N LEU A 52 -2.43 17.08 -2.61
CA LEU A 52 -1.32 17.94 -3.01
C LEU A 52 -0.71 17.52 -4.35
N ASP A 53 -0.75 16.23 -4.67
CA ASP A 53 -0.29 15.70 -5.96
C ASP A 53 -1.23 16.11 -7.12
N VAL A 54 -2.55 16.17 -6.90
CA VAL A 54 -3.54 16.45 -7.95
C VAL A 54 -3.98 17.92 -8.03
N GLU A 55 -3.82 18.70 -6.97
CA GLU A 55 -4.23 20.11 -6.93
C GLU A 55 -3.56 20.96 -8.03
N PRO A 56 -2.26 20.80 -8.34
CA PRO A 56 -1.63 21.48 -9.48
C PRO A 56 -2.20 21.08 -10.85
N MET A 57 -2.89 19.95 -10.93
CA MET A 57 -3.51 19.44 -12.17
C MET A 57 -4.90 20.05 -12.44
N GLY A 58 -5.44 20.81 -11.48
CA GLY A 58 -6.68 21.58 -11.62
C GLY A 58 -7.92 20.92 -11.01
N GLU A 59 -9.00 21.69 -10.91
CA GLU A 59 -10.21 21.34 -10.14
C GLU A 59 -10.85 20.01 -10.55
N GLN A 60 -10.77 19.62 -11.82
CA GLN A 60 -11.34 18.35 -12.28
C GLN A 60 -10.63 17.14 -11.65
N TYR A 61 -9.29 17.19 -11.54
CA TYR A 61 -8.51 16.13 -10.89
C TYR A 61 -8.74 16.13 -9.38
N VAL A 62 -8.85 17.32 -8.77
CA VAL A 62 -9.24 17.46 -7.36
C VAL A 62 -10.60 16.84 -7.09
N PHE A 63 -11.61 17.09 -7.94
CA PHE A 63 -12.92 16.48 -7.82
C PHE A 63 -12.87 14.96 -8.00
N GLY A 64 -12.09 14.48 -8.97
CA GLY A 64 -11.83 13.05 -9.17
C GLY A 64 -11.29 12.38 -7.91
N MET A 65 -10.24 12.94 -7.32
CA MET A 65 -9.63 12.41 -6.09
C MET A 65 -10.57 12.53 -4.89
N CYS A 66 -11.00 13.74 -4.56
CA CYS A 66 -11.64 14.02 -3.28
C CYS A 66 -13.14 13.71 -3.22
N HIS A 67 -13.80 13.49 -4.36
CA HIS A 67 -15.24 13.15 -4.38
C HIS A 67 -15.49 11.78 -5.02
N THR A 68 -14.85 11.49 -6.15
CA THR A 68 -15.10 10.22 -6.85
C THR A 68 -14.35 9.05 -6.20
N ILE A 69 -13.14 9.29 -5.68
CA ILE A 69 -12.33 8.25 -5.05
C ILE A 69 -12.52 8.25 -3.53
N GLU A 70 -12.28 9.38 -2.85
CA GLU A 70 -12.25 9.43 -1.37
C GLU A 70 -13.62 9.12 -0.72
N ASP A 71 -14.73 9.72 -1.19
CA ASP A 71 -16.07 9.49 -0.61
C ASP A 71 -16.41 8.00 -0.45
N PRO A 72 -16.38 7.17 -1.53
CA PRO A 72 -16.67 5.75 -1.39
C PRO A 72 -15.54 4.96 -0.70
N THR A 73 -14.29 5.43 -0.77
CA THR A 73 -13.15 4.72 -0.16
C THR A 73 -13.21 4.76 1.36
N PHE A 74 -13.58 5.91 1.95
CA PHE A 74 -13.71 6.00 3.41
C PHE A 74 -14.88 5.17 3.94
N ASP A 75 -16.02 5.14 3.22
CA ASP A 75 -17.10 4.21 3.53
C ASP A 75 -16.61 2.75 3.43
N ALA A 76 -15.97 2.37 2.33
CA ALA A 76 -15.45 1.02 2.12
C ALA A 76 -14.48 0.56 3.22
N THR A 77 -13.66 1.48 3.73
CA THR A 77 -12.71 1.22 4.82
C THR A 77 -13.44 1.04 6.16
N ALA A 78 -14.42 1.89 6.45
CA ALA A 78 -15.18 1.82 7.70
C ALA A 78 -16.05 0.55 7.78
N ILE A 79 -16.68 0.15 6.66
CA ILE A 79 -17.59 -1.01 6.64
C ILE A 79 -16.87 -2.34 6.81
N ALA A 80 -15.56 -2.38 6.60
CA ALA A 80 -14.73 -3.56 6.93
C ALA A 80 -14.74 -3.87 8.44
N THR A 81 -15.08 -2.89 9.29
CA THR A 81 -15.24 -3.05 10.73
C THR A 81 -16.72 -3.16 11.13
N ASN A 82 -17.56 -2.25 10.62
CA ASN A 82 -18.98 -2.26 10.94
C ASN A 82 -19.81 -1.94 9.68
N PRO A 83 -20.66 -2.86 9.21
CA PRO A 83 -21.39 -2.69 7.95
C PRO A 83 -22.37 -1.52 7.95
N ARG A 84 -22.69 -0.93 9.11
CA ARG A 84 -23.58 0.25 9.25
C ARG A 84 -22.81 1.55 9.43
N ALA A 85 -21.49 1.53 9.46
CA ALA A 85 -20.70 2.75 9.52
C ALA A 85 -20.91 3.59 8.26
N GLN A 86 -21.08 4.90 8.44
CA GLN A 86 -21.07 5.87 7.36
C GLN A 86 -20.05 6.97 7.65
N VAL A 87 -19.25 7.30 6.65
CA VAL A 87 -18.27 8.39 6.67
C VAL A 87 -18.78 9.53 5.81
N ARG A 88 -19.07 10.69 6.41
CA ARG A 88 -19.64 11.84 5.68
C ARG A 88 -18.79 13.09 5.85
N PRO A 89 -18.51 13.82 4.76
CA PRO A 89 -17.61 14.96 4.81
C PRO A 89 -18.28 16.13 5.51
N ILE A 90 -17.57 16.71 6.47
CA ILE A 90 -17.83 18.05 7.01
C ILE A 90 -17.38 19.07 5.96
N HIS A 91 -16.17 18.87 5.42
CA HIS A 91 -15.68 19.54 4.21
C HIS A 91 -14.62 18.69 3.52
N ARG A 92 -14.46 18.92 2.22
CA ARG A 92 -13.38 18.36 1.42
C ARG A 92 -13.04 19.31 0.26
N PRO A 93 -11.89 19.14 -0.41
CA PRO A 93 -11.49 19.97 -1.54
C PRO A 93 -12.54 20.03 -2.67
N PRO A 94 -12.50 21.03 -3.56
CA PRO A 94 -11.48 22.08 -3.70
C PRO A 94 -11.35 23.01 -2.49
N ARG A 95 -10.12 23.37 -2.13
CA ARG A 95 -9.85 24.21 -0.96
C ARG A 95 -10.25 25.66 -1.24
N THR A 96 -11.19 26.19 -0.45
CA THR A 96 -11.59 27.60 -0.47
C THR A 96 -11.53 28.17 0.94
N PRO A 97 -10.59 29.10 1.25
CA PRO A 97 -9.46 29.54 0.41
C PRO A 97 -8.47 28.40 0.11
N ALA A 98 -7.56 28.60 -0.85
CA ALA A 98 -6.62 27.57 -1.30
C ALA A 98 -5.66 27.09 -0.20
N ASP A 99 -5.51 27.83 0.89
CA ASP A 99 -4.72 27.50 2.08
C ASP A 99 -5.57 26.93 3.24
N ARG A 100 -6.81 26.48 2.96
CA ARG A 100 -7.67 25.91 4.01
C ARG A 100 -7.04 24.67 4.65
N HIS A 101 -6.99 24.69 5.98
CA HIS A 101 -6.67 23.54 6.83
C HIS A 101 -7.81 23.25 7.83
N PRO A 102 -7.98 21.99 8.26
CA PRO A 102 -7.38 20.77 7.67
C PRO A 102 -7.84 20.60 6.20
N HIS A 103 -7.12 19.81 5.41
CA HIS A 103 -7.41 19.66 3.97
C HIS A 103 -8.83 19.11 3.74
N CYS A 104 -9.23 18.13 4.55
CA CYS A 104 -10.60 17.63 4.64
C CYS A 104 -10.93 17.21 6.07
N ALA A 105 -12.22 17.13 6.39
CA ALA A 105 -12.73 16.71 7.69
C ALA A 105 -14.03 15.91 7.50
N TRP A 106 -14.22 14.88 8.31
CA TRP A 106 -15.23 13.85 8.12
C TRP A 106 -15.82 13.41 9.46
N THR A 107 -17.11 13.14 9.45
CA THR A 107 -17.81 12.42 10.51
C THR A 107 -17.76 10.93 10.23
N VAL A 108 -17.68 10.11 11.27
CA VAL A 108 -17.86 8.66 11.23
C VAL A 108 -18.95 8.30 12.24
N ILE A 109 -20.06 7.77 11.74
CA ILE A 109 -21.25 7.47 12.52
C ILE A 109 -21.67 6.04 12.27
N ILE A 110 -21.88 5.29 13.35
CA ILE A 110 -22.48 3.96 13.35
C ILE A 110 -23.86 4.10 13.97
N ASP A 111 -24.90 3.82 13.20
CA ASP A 111 -26.29 3.93 13.66
C ASP A 111 -27.10 2.72 13.17
N GLU A 112 -27.92 2.13 14.05
CA GLU A 112 -28.76 0.96 13.71
C GLU A 112 -29.78 1.28 12.61
N SER A 113 -30.20 2.54 12.48
CA SER A 113 -31.11 3.00 11.42
C SER A 113 -30.45 3.07 10.04
N TYR A 114 -29.12 3.07 9.98
CA TYR A 114 -28.41 3.07 8.70
C TYR A 114 -28.51 1.70 8.03
N PRO A 115 -28.71 1.67 6.70
CA PRO A 115 -28.68 0.42 5.96
C PRO A 115 -27.28 -0.19 6.06
N GLU A 116 -27.22 -1.52 6.15
CA GLU A 116 -25.95 -2.22 5.99
C GLU A 116 -25.43 -2.02 4.56
N ALA A 117 -24.11 -1.82 4.46
CA ALA A 117 -23.42 -1.71 3.20
C ALA A 117 -23.60 -2.98 2.36
N GLN A 118 -23.84 -2.78 1.07
CA GLN A 118 -24.02 -3.88 0.13
C GLN A 118 -22.67 -4.28 -0.45
N SER A 119 -22.46 -5.59 -0.57
CA SER A 119 -21.30 -6.14 -1.28
C SER A 119 -21.33 -5.74 -2.76
N ILE A 120 -20.15 -5.67 -3.37
CA ILE A 120 -19.98 -5.46 -4.81
C ILE A 120 -19.45 -6.75 -5.47
N PRO A 121 -19.79 -7.05 -6.74
CA PRO A 121 -19.35 -8.28 -7.40
C PRO A 121 -17.83 -8.49 -7.41
N ALA A 122 -17.04 -7.42 -7.44
CA ALA A 122 -15.59 -7.50 -7.39
C ALA A 122 -15.08 -8.12 -6.07
N LEU A 123 -15.76 -7.88 -4.95
CA LEU A 123 -15.40 -8.46 -3.65
C LEU A 123 -15.56 -9.98 -3.66
N ASP A 124 -16.60 -10.50 -4.32
CA ASP A 124 -16.80 -11.96 -4.46
C ASP A 124 -15.71 -12.64 -5.30
N ILE A 125 -15.08 -11.90 -6.22
CA ILE A 125 -13.95 -12.39 -7.02
C ILE A 125 -12.69 -12.38 -6.16
N VAL A 126 -12.38 -11.23 -5.54
CA VAL A 126 -11.16 -11.06 -4.74
C VAL A 126 -11.18 -11.96 -3.50
N SER A 127 -12.32 -12.17 -2.85
CA SER A 127 -12.42 -13.05 -1.67
C SER A 127 -12.10 -14.53 -1.95
N ARG A 128 -12.04 -14.96 -3.21
CA ARG A 128 -11.68 -16.34 -3.61
C ARG A 128 -10.22 -16.50 -3.95
N THR A 129 -9.44 -15.43 -3.95
CA THR A 129 -8.01 -15.48 -4.24
C THR A 129 -7.25 -16.11 -3.08
N ARG A 130 -6.07 -16.65 -3.37
CA ARG A 130 -5.13 -17.11 -2.33
C ARG A 130 -4.77 -15.94 -1.41
N ALA A 131 -4.54 -14.75 -1.96
CA ALA A 131 -4.22 -13.54 -1.20
C ALA A 131 -5.26 -13.22 -0.11
N ALA A 132 -6.56 -13.28 -0.44
CA ALA A 132 -7.62 -12.92 0.50
C ALA A 132 -7.78 -13.91 1.66
N THR A 133 -7.25 -15.12 1.51
CA THR A 133 -7.29 -16.18 2.52
C THR A 133 -5.90 -16.54 3.01
N TRP A 134 -4.88 -15.75 2.66
CA TRP A 134 -3.50 -16.03 3.01
C TRP A 134 -3.27 -15.85 4.51
N GLU A 135 -2.75 -16.89 5.15
CA GLU A 135 -2.41 -16.86 6.57
C GLU A 135 -0.94 -16.50 6.72
N LEU A 136 -0.69 -15.36 7.35
CA LEU A 136 0.65 -14.89 7.70
C LEU A 136 1.05 -15.42 9.09
N ASP A 137 2.36 -15.53 9.30
CA ASP A 137 2.94 -16.00 10.57
C ASP A 137 2.40 -15.25 11.79
N ALA A 138 2.33 -15.94 12.92
CA ALA A 138 1.87 -15.32 14.16
C ALA A 138 2.95 -14.40 14.76
N ILE A 139 2.51 -13.37 15.49
CA ILE A 139 3.40 -12.53 16.30
C ILE A 139 3.91 -13.36 17.49
N ASP A 140 5.24 -13.40 17.69
CA ASP A 140 5.84 -14.00 18.88
C ASP A 140 5.66 -13.05 20.06
N ARG A 141 4.73 -13.39 20.95
CA ARG A 141 4.40 -12.58 22.14
C ARG A 141 5.51 -12.55 23.19
N SER A 142 6.57 -13.36 23.02
CA SER A 142 7.73 -13.37 23.91
C SER A 142 8.85 -12.43 23.48
N ASP A 143 8.79 -11.89 22.25
CA ASP A 143 9.74 -10.89 21.77
C ASP A 143 9.68 -9.59 22.58
N GLU A 144 10.82 -8.92 22.70
CA GLU A 144 10.90 -7.59 23.33
C GLU A 144 10.12 -6.55 22.51
N GLY A 145 9.26 -5.78 23.17
CA GLY A 145 8.41 -4.74 22.57
C GLY A 145 6.92 -5.04 22.70
N GLN A 146 6.07 -4.20 22.09
CA GLN A 146 4.63 -4.44 22.06
C GLN A 146 4.31 -5.56 21.05
N ALA A 147 3.48 -6.52 21.46
CA ALA A 147 3.02 -7.63 20.60
C ALA A 147 1.60 -7.40 20.05
N ASP A 148 0.89 -6.37 20.53
CA ASP A 148 -0.47 -6.07 20.09
C ASP A 148 -0.82 -4.58 20.25
N TYR A 149 -1.99 -4.20 19.72
CA TYR A 149 -2.56 -2.86 19.77
C TYR A 149 -3.92 -2.84 20.50
N SER A 150 -4.08 -3.67 21.53
CA SER A 150 -5.32 -3.78 22.31
C SER A 150 -5.59 -2.54 23.20
N GLY A 151 -4.57 -1.72 23.44
CA GLY A 151 -4.62 -0.50 24.26
C GLY A 151 -5.44 0.66 23.67
N PRO A 152 -5.24 1.91 24.12
CA PRO A 152 -5.98 3.06 23.61
C PRO A 152 -5.67 3.32 22.13
N LEU A 153 -6.59 3.97 21.41
CA LEU A 153 -6.27 4.62 20.13
C LEU A 153 -5.20 5.69 20.37
N LEU A 154 -4.24 5.80 19.47
CA LEU A 154 -3.12 6.75 19.56
C LEU A 154 -3.30 7.92 18.61
N SER A 155 -2.70 9.08 18.92
CA SER A 155 -2.66 10.24 18.02
C SER A 155 -1.80 9.99 16.77
N ASP A 156 -0.74 9.20 16.93
CA ASP A 156 0.14 8.71 15.88
C ASP A 156 0.50 7.26 16.24
N PHE A 157 0.49 6.34 15.27
CA PHE A 157 0.88 4.95 15.53
C PHE A 157 2.40 4.84 15.65
N ASP A 158 2.88 4.36 16.79
CA ASP A 158 4.32 4.27 17.08
C ASP A 158 4.87 2.89 16.71
N PHE A 159 5.28 2.73 15.45
CA PHE A 159 5.88 1.48 14.98
C PHE A 159 7.11 1.07 15.82
N ALA A 160 7.92 2.02 16.29
CA ALA A 160 9.15 1.71 17.01
C ALA A 160 8.91 1.09 18.40
N ALA A 161 7.67 1.16 18.91
CA ALA A 161 7.30 0.53 20.18
C ALA A 161 7.00 -0.97 20.04
N PHE A 162 6.79 -1.48 18.82
CA PHE A 162 6.43 -2.87 18.58
C PHE A 162 7.64 -3.78 18.49
N SER A 163 7.41 -5.03 18.86
CA SER A 163 8.40 -6.11 18.75
C SER A 163 8.80 -6.39 17.30
N HIS A 164 9.95 -7.03 17.12
CA HIS A 164 10.42 -7.43 15.79
C HIS A 164 9.40 -8.30 15.04
N SER A 165 8.89 -9.37 15.65
CA SER A 165 7.87 -10.22 15.01
C SER A 165 6.58 -9.47 14.72
N ALA A 166 6.16 -8.51 15.55
CA ALA A 166 5.00 -7.66 15.25
C ALA A 166 5.26 -6.75 14.04
N LEU A 167 6.44 -6.16 13.92
CA LEU A 167 6.83 -5.32 12.79
C LEU A 167 6.91 -6.10 11.48
N VAL A 168 7.50 -7.30 11.50
CA VAL A 168 7.52 -8.20 10.33
C VAL A 168 6.09 -8.54 9.92
N ARG A 169 5.26 -8.95 10.88
CA ARG A 169 3.87 -9.32 10.62
C ARG A 169 3.04 -8.16 10.05
N MET A 170 3.29 -6.92 10.48
CA MET A 170 2.67 -5.73 9.91
C MET A 170 3.17 -5.46 8.48
N ALA A 171 4.48 -5.57 8.23
CA ALA A 171 5.06 -5.36 6.90
C ALA A 171 4.52 -6.37 5.88
N ASP A 172 4.37 -7.64 6.28
CA ASP A 172 3.78 -8.67 5.43
C ASP A 172 2.29 -8.40 5.14
N GLU A 173 1.52 -7.94 6.13
CA GLU A 173 0.12 -7.55 5.92
C GLU A 173 0.01 -6.37 4.96
N VAL A 174 0.91 -5.37 5.08
CA VAL A 174 0.97 -4.24 4.15
C VAL A 174 1.24 -4.73 2.73
N CYS A 175 2.20 -5.65 2.53
CA CYS A 175 2.45 -6.24 1.22
C CYS A 175 1.23 -6.99 0.69
N LEU A 176 0.54 -7.76 1.54
CA LEU A 176 -0.66 -8.49 1.15
C LEU A 176 -1.81 -7.56 0.76
N GLN A 177 -2.03 -6.47 1.51
CA GLN A 177 -3.00 -5.43 1.17
C GLN A 177 -2.68 -4.78 -0.18
N MET A 178 -1.39 -4.55 -0.48
CA MET A 178 -0.95 -4.02 -1.78
C MET A 178 -1.29 -4.99 -2.94
N HIS A 179 -1.10 -6.29 -2.75
CA HIS A 179 -1.55 -7.30 -3.73
C HIS A 179 -3.06 -7.30 -3.89
N LEU A 180 -3.83 -7.25 -2.81
CA LEU A 180 -5.31 -7.20 -2.86
C LEU A 180 -5.83 -5.95 -3.57
N LEU A 181 -5.18 -4.80 -3.34
CA LEU A 181 -5.46 -3.57 -4.06
C LEU A 181 -5.18 -3.72 -5.55
N TYR A 182 -4.04 -4.30 -5.92
CA TYR A 182 -3.71 -4.56 -7.32
C TYR A 182 -4.71 -5.51 -7.98
N LEU A 183 -5.10 -6.60 -7.33
CA LEU A 183 -6.07 -7.57 -7.87
C LEU A 183 -7.42 -6.88 -8.13
N SER A 184 -7.87 -6.04 -7.21
CA SER A 184 -9.08 -5.22 -7.35
C SER A 184 -8.95 -4.20 -8.50
N PHE A 185 -7.79 -3.54 -8.59
CA PHE A 185 -7.47 -2.61 -9.67
C PHE A 185 -7.48 -3.29 -11.04
N ALA A 186 -6.89 -4.48 -11.17
CA ALA A 186 -6.82 -5.22 -12.42
C ALA A 186 -8.22 -5.62 -12.92
N ILE A 187 -9.15 -5.97 -12.02
CA ILE A 187 -10.57 -6.18 -12.38
C ILE A 187 -11.17 -4.89 -12.96
N ALA A 188 -10.95 -3.75 -12.30
CA ALA A 188 -11.48 -2.47 -12.75
C ALA A 188 -10.90 -2.02 -14.09
N VAL A 189 -9.61 -2.26 -14.34
CA VAL A 189 -8.94 -1.97 -15.61
C VAL A 189 -9.49 -2.85 -16.74
N ARG A 190 -9.58 -4.17 -16.54
CA ARG A 190 -10.11 -5.10 -17.55
C ARG A 190 -11.54 -4.78 -17.95
N ALA A 191 -12.36 -4.32 -17.00
CA ALA A 191 -13.73 -3.90 -17.30
C ALA A 191 -13.82 -2.64 -18.20
N ARG A 192 -12.73 -1.90 -18.36
CA ARG A 192 -12.69 -0.61 -19.10
C ARG A 192 -11.76 -0.64 -20.33
N ALA A 193 -10.83 -1.58 -20.39
CA ALA A 193 -9.93 -1.75 -21.51
C ALA A 193 -10.66 -2.30 -22.75
N ALA A 194 -10.18 -1.94 -23.94
CA ALA A 194 -10.71 -2.47 -25.20
C ALA A 194 -10.25 -3.92 -25.47
N SER A 195 -9.16 -4.36 -24.85
CA SER A 195 -8.62 -5.72 -24.96
C SER A 195 -7.85 -6.14 -23.70
N GLU A 196 -7.60 -7.45 -23.56
CA GLU A 196 -6.74 -7.96 -22.48
C GLU A 196 -5.30 -7.45 -22.62
N GLU A 197 -4.80 -7.28 -23.84
CA GLU A 197 -3.47 -6.71 -24.09
C GLU A 197 -3.36 -5.28 -23.56
N GLU A 198 -4.38 -4.45 -23.78
CA GLU A 198 -4.43 -3.10 -23.23
C GLU A 198 -4.47 -3.15 -21.70
N ALA A 199 -5.31 -4.02 -21.12
CA ALA A 199 -5.43 -4.16 -19.67
C ALA A 199 -4.11 -4.57 -19.02
N VAL A 200 -3.44 -5.60 -19.57
CA VAL A 200 -2.11 -6.03 -19.13
C VAL A 200 -1.10 -4.90 -19.28
N GLY A 201 -1.10 -4.19 -20.42
CA GLY A 201 -0.21 -3.05 -20.64
C GLY A 201 -0.38 -1.94 -19.60
N VAL A 202 -1.60 -1.61 -19.21
CA VAL A 202 -1.88 -0.64 -18.13
C VAL A 202 -1.36 -1.15 -16.78
N CYS A 203 -1.63 -2.41 -16.45
CA CYS A 203 -1.19 -3.03 -15.21
C CYS A 203 0.34 -3.10 -15.11
N THR A 204 1.03 -3.51 -16.19
CA THR A 204 2.49 -3.57 -16.26
C THR A 204 3.11 -2.18 -16.13
N ARG A 205 2.59 -1.15 -16.81
CA ARG A 205 3.09 0.22 -16.64
C ARG A 205 2.92 0.73 -15.20
N GLY A 206 1.78 0.44 -14.59
CA GLY A 206 1.56 0.72 -13.16
C GLY A 206 2.60 0.04 -12.27
N LEU A 207 2.89 -1.24 -12.52
CA LEU A 207 3.90 -2.00 -11.79
C LEU A 207 5.32 -1.42 -11.98
N ILE A 208 5.72 -1.06 -13.21
CA ILE A 208 7.04 -0.46 -13.49
C ILE A 208 7.26 0.77 -12.61
N GLY A 209 6.28 1.67 -12.58
CA GLY A 209 6.36 2.91 -11.81
C GLY A 209 6.51 2.70 -10.31
N ILE A 210 5.62 1.89 -9.72
CA ILE A 210 5.65 1.62 -8.28
C ILE A 210 6.90 0.83 -7.88
N ALA A 211 7.36 -0.11 -8.71
CA ALA A 211 8.52 -0.94 -8.42
C ALA A 211 9.82 -0.11 -8.36
N GLY A 212 10.02 0.81 -9.30
CA GLY A 212 11.19 1.71 -9.25
C GLY A 212 11.20 2.62 -8.02
N VAL A 213 10.06 3.28 -7.72
CA VAL A 213 9.99 4.21 -6.57
C VAL A 213 10.07 3.47 -5.24
N ALA A 214 9.42 2.32 -5.10
CA ALA A 214 9.51 1.51 -3.89
C ALA A 214 10.94 1.01 -3.64
N ALA A 215 11.62 0.52 -4.69
CA ALA A 215 13.02 0.11 -4.62
C ALA A 215 13.95 1.23 -4.11
N GLU A 216 13.85 2.43 -4.70
CA GLU A 216 14.63 3.59 -4.25
C GLU A 216 14.33 3.94 -2.77
N ARG A 217 13.05 3.94 -2.38
CA ARG A 217 12.68 4.28 -1.01
C ARG A 217 13.20 3.27 0.00
N ILE A 218 13.12 1.98 -0.30
CA ILE A 218 13.69 0.90 0.53
C ILE A 218 15.20 1.06 0.64
N HIS A 219 15.88 1.21 -0.51
CA HIS A 219 17.32 1.40 -0.59
C HIS A 219 17.81 2.56 0.29
N ARG A 220 17.17 3.73 0.14
CA ARG A 220 17.49 4.95 0.90
C ARG A 220 17.16 4.82 2.38
N ALA A 221 16.00 4.27 2.72
CA ALA A 221 15.55 4.16 4.12
C ALA A 221 16.47 3.26 4.95
N LEU A 222 16.94 2.17 4.34
CA LEU A 222 17.81 1.19 5.00
C LEU A 222 19.31 1.46 4.78
N LYS A 223 19.65 2.48 4.00
CA LYS A 223 21.04 2.85 3.65
C LYS A 223 21.81 1.66 3.06
N LEU A 224 21.16 0.92 2.17
CA LEU A 224 21.74 -0.26 1.54
C LEU A 224 22.91 0.14 0.61
N PRO A 225 23.89 -0.76 0.37
CA PRO A 225 24.96 -0.50 -0.56
C PRO A 225 24.44 -0.36 -2.00
N GLY A 226 25.26 0.16 -2.92
CA GLY A 226 25.00 0.08 -4.36
C GLY A 226 25.35 -1.30 -4.93
N GLY A 227 25.39 -1.42 -6.26
CA GLY A 227 25.76 -2.67 -6.93
C GLY A 227 24.78 -3.84 -6.70
N ILE A 228 25.24 -5.04 -7.06
CA ILE A 228 24.45 -6.28 -7.03
C ILE A 228 23.94 -6.60 -5.61
N GLU A 229 24.79 -6.40 -4.59
CA GLU A 229 24.42 -6.62 -3.19
C GLU A 229 23.23 -5.75 -2.78
N GLY A 230 23.28 -4.46 -3.13
CA GLY A 230 22.20 -3.52 -2.88
C GLY A 230 20.89 -3.95 -3.52
N VAL A 231 20.95 -4.34 -4.80
CA VAL A 231 19.78 -4.77 -5.57
C VAL A 231 19.12 -5.99 -4.95
N LEU A 232 19.91 -7.02 -4.61
CA LEU A 232 19.36 -8.25 -4.01
C LEU A 232 18.73 -7.96 -2.65
N ARG A 233 19.35 -7.10 -1.83
CA ARG A 233 18.78 -6.77 -0.53
C ARG A 233 17.49 -5.94 -0.63
N VAL A 234 17.35 -5.11 -1.66
CA VAL A 234 16.08 -4.44 -1.97
C VAL A 234 15.03 -5.45 -2.41
N LEU A 235 15.37 -6.37 -3.33
CA LEU A 235 14.45 -7.38 -3.82
C LEU A 235 13.87 -8.24 -2.69
N GLU A 236 14.70 -8.67 -1.74
CA GLU A 236 14.27 -9.43 -0.55
C GLU A 236 13.17 -8.73 0.27
N LEU A 237 13.11 -7.40 0.22
CA LEU A 237 12.15 -6.58 0.99
C LEU A 237 11.05 -5.98 0.11
N HIS A 238 11.12 -6.17 -1.20
CA HIS A 238 10.24 -5.47 -2.13
C HIS A 238 8.84 -6.10 -2.11
N PRO A 239 7.74 -5.31 -2.10
CA PRO A 239 6.36 -5.83 -2.13
C PRO A 239 6.03 -6.70 -3.34
N LEU A 240 6.79 -6.59 -4.43
CA LEU A 240 6.71 -7.49 -5.58
C LEU A 240 6.95 -8.96 -5.20
N LEU A 241 7.85 -9.19 -4.24
CA LEU A 241 8.31 -10.52 -3.82
C LEU A 241 7.84 -10.92 -2.41
N ASN A 242 7.06 -10.06 -1.76
CA ASN A 242 6.58 -10.29 -0.39
C ASN A 242 5.04 -10.24 -0.35
N PRO A 243 4.41 -10.91 0.62
CA PRO A 243 5.02 -11.74 1.67
C PRO A 243 5.63 -13.04 1.11
N ALA A 244 6.60 -13.57 1.84
CA ALA A 244 7.23 -14.86 1.52
C ALA A 244 6.17 -15.99 1.43
N ASP A 245 6.47 -17.03 0.67
CA ASP A 245 5.61 -18.19 0.35
C ASP A 245 4.34 -17.88 -0.48
N TYR A 246 3.78 -16.67 -0.39
CA TYR A 246 2.76 -16.19 -1.33
C TYR A 246 3.41 -15.89 -2.70
N VAL A 247 4.57 -15.23 -2.66
CA VAL A 247 5.51 -15.15 -3.78
C VAL A 247 6.73 -16.00 -3.45
N VAL A 248 6.99 -17.05 -4.24
CA VAL A 248 8.11 -17.97 -4.01
C VAL A 248 9.29 -17.51 -4.85
N ALA A 249 10.24 -16.84 -4.19
CA ALA A 249 11.41 -16.28 -4.82
C ALA A 249 12.65 -16.44 -3.92
N GLU A 250 13.81 -16.68 -4.53
CA GLU A 250 15.08 -16.88 -3.84
C GLU A 250 16.19 -16.07 -4.51
N THR A 251 16.99 -15.39 -3.70
CA THR A 251 18.21 -14.69 -4.14
C THR A 251 19.41 -15.62 -4.00
N GLU A 252 20.25 -15.71 -5.05
CA GLU A 252 21.49 -16.48 -5.02
C GLU A 252 22.57 -15.76 -5.85
N SER A 253 23.69 -15.40 -5.22
CA SER A 253 24.83 -14.73 -5.85
C SER A 253 24.48 -13.40 -6.54
N ASN A 254 24.23 -13.40 -7.85
CA ASN A 254 23.79 -12.26 -8.65
C ASN A 254 22.43 -12.52 -9.32
N ARG A 255 21.66 -13.48 -8.81
CA ARG A 255 20.45 -13.98 -9.45
C ARG A 255 19.27 -13.93 -8.48
N LEU A 256 18.09 -13.70 -9.06
CA LEU A 256 16.80 -13.91 -8.44
C LEU A 256 16.11 -15.04 -9.19
N HIS A 257 15.77 -16.12 -8.49
CA HIS A 257 15.01 -17.23 -9.04
C HIS A 257 13.58 -17.18 -8.51
N VAL A 258 12.60 -17.16 -9.41
CA VAL A 258 11.17 -17.13 -9.09
C VAL A 258 10.55 -18.44 -9.55
N ARG A 259 9.76 -19.04 -8.67
CA ARG A 259 9.05 -20.30 -8.93
C ARG A 259 7.54 -20.08 -8.98
N PRO A 260 6.78 -21.03 -9.56
CA PRO A 260 5.33 -20.98 -9.50
C PRO A 260 4.86 -20.88 -8.05
N SER A 261 3.94 -19.96 -7.80
CA SER A 261 3.51 -19.59 -6.44
C SER A 261 2.02 -19.23 -6.41
N PRO A 262 1.39 -19.16 -5.23
CA PRO A 262 0.01 -18.71 -5.07
C PRO A 262 -0.28 -17.35 -5.73
N ALA A 263 0.68 -16.43 -5.73
CA ALA A 263 0.56 -15.15 -6.41
C ALA A 263 0.41 -15.27 -7.94
N HIS A 264 0.94 -16.34 -8.56
CA HIS A 264 0.71 -16.62 -9.98
C HIS A 264 -0.70 -17.16 -10.22
N ASP A 265 -1.21 -18.03 -9.34
CA ASP A 265 -2.60 -18.54 -9.41
C ASP A 265 -3.61 -17.37 -9.36
N ASP A 266 -3.31 -16.35 -8.56
CA ASP A 266 -4.14 -15.14 -8.41
C ASP A 266 -3.94 -14.11 -9.53
N ALA A 267 -2.94 -14.28 -10.39
CA ALA A 267 -2.48 -13.26 -11.34
C ALA A 267 -2.12 -11.91 -10.66
N ALA A 268 -1.48 -11.99 -9.49
CA ALA A 268 -0.92 -10.86 -8.74
C ALA A 268 0.33 -10.28 -9.43
N TRP A 269 0.99 -9.27 -8.85
CA TRP A 269 2.04 -8.50 -9.55
C TRP A 269 3.15 -9.34 -10.18
N ILE A 270 3.57 -10.42 -9.54
CA ILE A 270 4.64 -11.27 -10.06
C ILE A 270 4.29 -11.90 -11.42
N SER A 271 3.00 -12.10 -11.72
CA SER A 271 2.55 -12.61 -13.02
C SER A 271 2.74 -11.61 -14.17
N LEU A 272 3.08 -10.36 -13.87
CA LEU A 272 3.47 -9.35 -14.86
C LEU A 272 4.98 -9.33 -15.14
N CYS A 273 5.75 -10.20 -14.48
CA CYS A 273 7.20 -10.33 -14.66
C CYS A 273 7.50 -11.66 -15.34
N SER A 274 8.21 -11.62 -16.47
CA SER A 274 8.58 -12.82 -17.23
C SER A 274 9.77 -12.53 -18.15
N PRO A 275 10.33 -13.53 -18.86
CA PRO A 275 11.29 -13.28 -19.93
C PRO A 275 10.81 -12.30 -21.01
N GLU A 276 9.49 -12.13 -21.18
CA GLU A 276 8.89 -11.21 -22.15
C GLU A 276 8.51 -9.86 -21.53
N SER A 277 8.56 -9.73 -20.19
CA SER A 277 8.24 -8.50 -19.45
C SER A 277 9.26 -8.25 -18.34
N VAL A 278 10.41 -7.74 -18.75
CA VAL A 278 11.61 -7.53 -17.90
C VAL A 278 11.60 -6.16 -17.21
N GLN A 279 10.85 -5.21 -17.76
CA GLN A 279 10.88 -3.79 -17.38
C GLN A 279 10.56 -3.53 -15.90
N PRO A 280 9.60 -4.23 -15.25
CA PRO A 280 9.39 -4.09 -13.81
C PRO A 280 10.63 -4.39 -12.97
N LEU A 281 11.37 -5.44 -13.33
CA LEU A 281 12.60 -5.82 -12.64
C LEU A 281 13.72 -4.82 -12.95
N GLN A 282 13.84 -4.40 -14.21
CA GLN A 282 14.82 -3.38 -14.58
C GLN A 282 14.58 -2.05 -13.84
N ALA A 283 13.32 -1.67 -13.58
CA ALA A 283 12.99 -0.48 -12.80
C ALA A 283 13.57 -0.55 -11.37
N ILE A 284 13.43 -1.71 -10.71
CA ILE A 284 13.99 -1.96 -9.37
C ILE A 284 15.51 -1.86 -9.41
N VAL A 285 16.14 -2.48 -10.40
CA VAL A 285 17.60 -2.50 -10.54
C VAL A 285 18.15 -1.11 -10.79
N THR A 286 17.59 -0.38 -11.76
CA THR A 286 18.03 0.99 -12.10
C THR A 286 17.88 1.95 -10.92
N ALA A 287 16.85 1.77 -10.08
CA ALA A 287 16.63 2.60 -8.88
C ALA A 287 17.73 2.45 -7.81
N VAL A 288 18.48 1.34 -7.83
CA VAL A 288 19.57 1.04 -6.89
C VAL A 288 20.94 1.26 -7.52
N GLU A 289 21.14 0.74 -8.72
CA GLU A 289 22.39 0.83 -9.46
C GLU A 289 22.12 0.95 -10.98
N PRO A 290 22.27 2.14 -11.57
CA PRO A 290 22.05 2.36 -12.99
C PRO A 290 22.97 1.56 -13.92
N HIS A 291 24.14 1.11 -13.46
CA HIS A 291 25.08 0.31 -14.27
C HIS A 291 24.82 -1.20 -14.20
N LEU A 292 23.60 -1.60 -13.80
CA LEU A 292 23.16 -2.98 -13.84
C LEU A 292 21.98 -3.16 -14.80
N ALA A 293 22.05 -4.23 -15.57
CA ALA A 293 20.96 -4.72 -16.41
C ALA A 293 20.43 -6.06 -15.88
N VAL A 294 19.16 -6.34 -16.16
CA VAL A 294 18.52 -7.62 -15.86
C VAL A 294 18.38 -8.45 -17.13
N ARG A 295 18.87 -9.70 -17.10
CA ARG A 295 18.54 -10.72 -18.10
C ARG A 295 17.65 -11.77 -17.49
N VAL A 296 16.45 -11.97 -18.05
CA VAL A 296 15.50 -12.97 -17.56
C VAL A 296 15.46 -14.15 -18.51
N SER A 297 15.48 -15.37 -17.96
CA SER A 297 15.41 -16.62 -18.71
C SER A 297 14.47 -17.62 -18.01
N GLY A 298 13.91 -18.57 -18.76
CA GLY A 298 12.95 -19.56 -18.24
C GLY A 298 11.58 -19.46 -18.91
N THR A 299 10.53 -19.66 -18.13
CA THR A 299 9.12 -19.66 -18.52
C THR A 299 8.38 -18.44 -17.95
N ALA A 300 7.05 -18.36 -18.15
CA ALA A 300 6.26 -17.27 -17.60
C ALA A 300 6.10 -17.30 -16.07
N THR A 301 6.29 -18.44 -15.41
CA THR A 301 6.06 -18.61 -13.97
C THR A 301 7.22 -19.25 -13.21
N ASP A 302 8.19 -19.81 -13.94
CA ASP A 302 9.45 -20.32 -13.43
C ASP A 302 10.57 -19.66 -14.23
N TRP A 303 11.22 -18.67 -13.65
CA TRP A 303 12.24 -17.88 -14.34
C TRP A 303 13.37 -17.46 -13.42
N THR A 304 14.49 -17.10 -14.02
CA THR A 304 15.65 -16.55 -13.33
C THR A 304 16.06 -15.23 -13.95
N ALA A 305 16.11 -14.19 -13.12
CA ALA A 305 16.68 -12.90 -13.44
C ALA A 305 18.14 -12.87 -12.99
N GLU A 306 19.05 -12.59 -13.92
CA GLU A 306 20.48 -12.42 -13.68
C GLU A 306 20.85 -10.94 -13.79
N LEU A 307 21.57 -10.44 -12.78
CA LEU A 307 22.11 -9.08 -12.73
C LEU A 307 23.47 -9.03 -13.43
N ILE A 308 23.60 -8.10 -14.36
CA ILE A 308 24.77 -7.98 -15.25
C ILE A 308 25.29 -6.55 -15.20
N GLU A 309 26.59 -6.39 -14.96
CA GLU A 309 27.26 -5.09 -15.05
C GLU A 309 27.33 -4.57 -16.48
N THR A 310 27.06 -3.27 -16.64
CA THR A 310 27.09 -2.57 -17.93
C THR A 310 27.94 -1.31 -17.83
N ASP A 311 28.68 -1.00 -18.91
CA ASP A 311 29.52 0.21 -18.97
C ASP A 311 28.70 1.50 -19.10
N THR A 312 27.43 1.39 -19.51
CA THR A 312 26.52 2.51 -19.71
C THR A 312 25.43 2.50 -18.64
N PRO A 313 25.14 3.63 -17.97
CA PRO A 313 24.01 3.71 -17.05
C PRO A 313 22.69 3.62 -17.82
N ALA A 314 21.75 2.82 -17.30
CA ALA A 314 20.39 2.76 -17.80
C ALA A 314 19.66 4.09 -17.56
N GLU A 315 18.82 4.49 -18.51
CA GLU A 315 17.89 5.61 -18.32
C GLU A 315 16.74 5.19 -17.38
N GLU A 316 16.23 6.15 -16.61
CA GLU A 316 15.02 5.93 -15.81
C GLU A 316 13.83 5.66 -16.75
N LEU A 317 13.04 4.64 -16.42
CA LEU A 317 11.83 4.33 -17.19
C LEU A 317 10.76 5.42 -16.97
N PRO A 318 10.07 5.89 -18.02
CA PRO A 318 9.10 6.99 -17.92
C PRO A 318 8.02 6.78 -16.86
N GLU A 319 7.58 5.53 -16.65
CA GLU A 319 6.59 5.18 -15.64
C GLU A 319 7.06 5.49 -14.22
N VAL A 320 8.36 5.33 -13.93
CA VAL A 320 8.97 5.69 -12.64
C VAL A 320 8.95 7.20 -12.46
N SER A 321 9.32 7.95 -13.50
CA SER A 321 9.29 9.41 -13.47
C SER A 321 7.87 9.96 -13.24
N VAL A 322 6.84 9.31 -13.77
CA VAL A 322 5.43 9.67 -13.52
C VAL A 322 5.07 9.49 -12.04
N VAL A 323 5.42 8.36 -11.43
CA VAL A 323 5.15 8.12 -9.99
C VAL A 323 5.96 9.08 -9.11
N ARG A 324 7.18 9.43 -9.52
CA ARG A 324 8.07 10.35 -8.82
C ARG A 324 7.53 11.78 -8.70
N VAL A 325 6.59 12.19 -9.56
CA VAL A 325 5.91 13.49 -9.43
C VAL A 325 5.19 13.62 -8.08
N SER A 326 4.75 12.51 -7.50
CA SER A 326 4.16 12.50 -6.16
C SER A 326 5.16 12.97 -5.10
N GLY A 327 4.71 13.86 -4.21
CA GLY A 327 5.47 14.26 -3.02
C GLY A 327 5.79 13.08 -2.10
N GLY A 328 5.04 11.97 -2.21
CA GLY A 328 5.29 10.73 -1.47
C GLY A 328 6.65 10.08 -1.77
N SER A 329 7.21 10.27 -2.96
CA SER A 329 8.50 9.68 -3.37
C SER A 329 9.68 10.19 -2.53
N THR A 330 9.59 11.43 -2.06
CA THR A 330 10.64 12.10 -1.26
C THR A 330 10.20 12.37 0.18
N PHE A 331 8.99 11.99 0.56
CA PHE A 331 8.45 12.22 1.89
C PHE A 331 9.31 11.57 2.98
N GLN A 332 9.62 12.36 4.02
CA GLN A 332 10.38 11.95 5.19
C GLN A 332 9.49 12.05 6.42
N PHE A 333 9.49 11.01 7.24
CA PHE A 333 8.77 11.00 8.51
C PHE A 333 9.52 11.84 9.53
N GLU A 334 8.78 12.61 10.31
CA GLU A 334 9.30 13.34 11.44
C GLU A 334 9.08 12.56 12.74
N PRO A 335 10.01 12.61 13.71
CA PRO A 335 9.76 12.08 15.04
C PRO A 335 8.57 12.82 15.68
N ARG A 336 7.51 12.07 16.01
CA ARG A 336 6.33 12.58 16.71
C ARG A 336 6.09 11.81 17.98
N ARG A 337 5.52 12.49 18.97
CA ARG A 337 5.14 11.86 20.22
C ARG A 337 3.74 11.26 20.07
N SER A 338 3.65 9.95 20.13
CA SER A 338 2.37 9.24 20.21
C SER A 338 1.70 9.49 21.57
N LEU A 339 0.44 9.92 21.55
CA LEU A 339 -0.37 10.15 22.74
C LEU A 339 -1.63 9.30 22.70
N PRO A 340 -2.06 8.69 23.82
CA PRO A 340 -3.35 8.01 23.87
C PRO A 340 -4.48 9.04 23.72
N LEU A 341 -5.41 8.75 22.82
CA LEU A 341 -6.64 9.52 22.64
C LEU A 341 -7.70 8.97 23.60
N THR A 342 -8.28 9.87 24.39
CA THR A 342 -9.40 9.57 25.28
C THR A 342 -10.69 10.12 24.68
N VAL A 343 -11.81 9.50 25.02
CA VAL A 343 -13.15 10.04 24.75
C VAL A 343 -13.26 11.40 25.44
N LEU A 344 -13.79 12.41 24.71
CA LEU A 344 -13.95 13.78 25.20
C LEU A 344 -15.06 13.94 26.24
#